data_AF-A0A8D8HMJ7-F1
#
_entry.id   AF-A0A8D8HMJ7-F1
#
_cell.length_a   1.000
_cell.length_b   1.000
_cell.length_c   1.000
_cell.angle_alpha   90.00
_cell.angle_beta   90.00
_cell.angle_gamma   90.00
#
_symmetry.space_group_name_H-M   'P 1'
#
loop_
_entity.id
_entity.type
_entity.pdbx_description
1 polymer ?
#
loop_
_entity_poly.entity_id
_entity_poly.type
_entity_poly.pdbx_seq_one_letter_code
_entity_poly.pdbx_strand_id
1 'polypeptide(L)'
;RMGDGDLPCVAGATTFMEFLLFSIESQVSTGYGTWTPTEECAEALGLLTIQLIVGLVIDAAMVGIVYAKMVRPPKKISNMKFSKHAVVCRRDGRLCFVFRICDTKHQHA
;
A
#
# COMPACT_ATOMS: atom_id res chain seq x y z
N ARG A 1 14.58 10.43 33.59
CA ARG A 1 14.04 11.81 33.47
C ARG A 1 15.22 12.69 33.09
N MET A 2 15.15 13.36 31.94
CA MET A 2 16.25 14.19 31.42
C MET A 2 16.12 15.66 31.85
N GLY A 3 14.98 16.07 32.41
CA GLY A 3 14.73 17.42 32.89
C GLY A 3 14.19 17.47 34.33
N ASP A 4 13.97 18.70 34.78
CA ASP A 4 13.68 19.10 36.16
C ASP A 4 12.21 18.81 36.53
N GLY A 5 11.80 17.54 36.46
CA GLY A 5 10.69 16.91 37.20
C GLY A 5 9.24 17.39 37.05
N ASP A 6 9.00 18.64 36.64
CA ASP A 6 7.78 19.40 36.93
C ASP A 6 6.81 19.47 35.73
N LEU A 7 7.33 19.24 34.51
CA LEU A 7 6.54 19.21 33.28
C LEU A 7 6.04 17.79 32.94
N PRO A 8 4.79 17.62 32.47
CA PRO A 8 4.29 16.32 32.03
C PRO A 8 4.99 15.89 30.73
N CYS A 9 5.12 14.57 30.50
CA CYS A 9 5.75 14.03 29.28
C CYS A 9 5.06 14.46 27.98
N VAL A 10 3.75 14.72 28.04
CA VAL A 10 2.96 15.31 26.96
C VAL A 10 2.15 16.45 27.55
N ALA A 11 2.38 17.66 27.06
CA ALA A 11 1.62 18.83 27.48
C ALA A 11 0.21 18.80 26.89
N GLY A 12 -0.79 19.18 27.70
CA GLY A 12 -2.19 19.27 27.29
C GLY A 12 -2.96 17.95 27.26
N ALA A 13 -2.31 16.80 27.46
CA ALA A 13 -2.96 15.48 27.50
C ALA A 13 -3.00 14.94 28.94
N THR A 14 -4.21 14.73 29.45
CA THR A 14 -4.46 14.21 30.81
C THR A 14 -5.36 12.97 30.81
N THR A 15 -6.21 12.84 29.78
CA THR A 15 -7.14 11.73 29.61
C THR A 15 -6.66 10.78 28.51
N PHE A 16 -7.09 9.52 28.58
CA PHE A 16 -6.75 8.51 27.55
C PHE A 16 -7.13 8.95 26.14
N MET A 17 -8.27 9.63 25.97
CA MET A 17 -8.72 10.09 24.66
C MET A 17 -7.79 11.17 24.08
N GLU A 18 -7.26 12.07 24.91
CA GLU A 18 -6.28 13.06 24.46
C GLU A 18 -4.98 12.40 24.02
N PHE A 19 -4.50 11.38 24.75
CA PHE A 19 -3.33 10.60 24.32
C PHE A 19 -3.59 9.81 23.03
N LEU A 20 -4.81 9.28 22.83
CA LEU A 20 -5.21 8.62 21.59
C LEU A 20 -5.22 9.61 20.42
N LEU A 21 -5.77 10.81 20.61
CA LEU A 21 -5.76 11.85 19.59
C LEU A 21 -4.33 12.31 19.27
N PHE A 22 -3.48 12.51 20.27
CA PHE A 22 -2.06 12.79 20.08
C PHE A 22 -1.36 11.69 19.26
N SER A 23 -1.66 10.42 19.55
CA SER A 23 -1.10 9.29 18.80
C SER A 23 -1.54 9.30 17.32
N ILE A 24 -2.82 9.53 17.04
CA ILE A 24 -3.36 9.63 15.67
C ILE A 24 -2.75 10.83 14.94
N GLU A 25 -2.71 11.99 15.59
CA GLU A 25 -2.16 13.22 15.04
C GLU A 25 -0.68 13.06 14.67
N SER A 26 0.09 12.42 15.55
CA SER A 26 1.50 12.12 15.33
C SER A 26 1.72 11.11 14.21
N GLN A 27 0.90 10.06 14.13
CA GLN A 27 1.03 9.03 13.10
C GLN A 27 0.67 9.54 11.70
N VAL A 28 -0.41 10.32 11.59
CA VAL A 28 -0.86 10.92 10.33
C VAL A 28 -0.02 12.15 9.95
N SER A 29 0.85 12.61 10.86
CA SER A 29 1.67 13.81 10.70
C SER A 29 0.84 15.09 10.50
N THR A 30 -0.29 15.19 11.18
CA THR A 30 -1.19 16.36 11.07
C THR A 30 -0.67 17.56 11.86
N GLY A 31 -0.25 17.35 13.11
CA GLY A 31 0.43 18.37 13.93
C GLY A 31 -0.38 19.65 14.21
N TYR A 32 -1.59 19.51 14.74
CA TYR A 32 -2.40 20.63 15.26
C TYR A 32 -1.71 21.38 16.42
N GLY A 33 -0.90 20.69 17.22
CA GLY A 33 -0.08 21.30 18.27
C GLY A 33 -0.81 21.58 19.60
N THR A 34 -2.04 21.09 19.76
CA THR A 34 -2.80 21.13 21.03
C THR A 34 -2.17 20.22 22.08
N TRP A 35 -1.59 19.10 21.66
CA TRP A 35 -0.88 18.15 22.50
C TRP A 35 0.56 18.01 22.00
N THR A 36 1.53 18.30 22.86
CA THR A 36 2.95 18.36 22.46
C THR A 36 3.84 17.53 23.37
N PRO A 37 4.77 16.73 22.82
CA PRO A 37 5.72 15.99 23.63
C PRO A 37 6.73 16.95 24.26
N THR A 38 7.12 16.68 25.50
CA THR A 38 8.16 17.45 26.21
C THR A 38 9.47 16.65 26.31
N GLU A 39 10.58 17.34 26.54
CA GLU A 39 11.92 16.72 26.63
C GLU A 39 12.22 16.05 27.98
N GLU A 40 11.26 16.10 28.91
CA GLU A 40 11.40 15.59 30.28
C GLU A 40 11.53 14.06 30.35
N CYS A 41 10.86 13.38 29.43
CA CYS A 41 10.65 11.94 29.44
C CYS A 41 11.24 11.28 28.19
N ALA A 42 12.44 10.71 28.32
CA ALA A 42 13.07 9.91 27.27
C ALA A 42 12.19 8.76 26.77
N GLU A 43 11.41 8.15 27.66
CA GLU A 43 10.46 7.09 27.31
C GLU A 43 9.41 7.57 26.29
N ALA A 44 8.93 8.81 26.41
CA ALA A 44 7.94 9.36 25.48
C ALA A 44 8.54 9.56 24.08
N LEU A 45 9.77 10.07 24.00
CA LEU A 45 10.51 10.20 22.74
C LEU A 45 10.82 8.82 22.12
N GLY A 46 11.21 7.84 22.94
CA GLY A 46 11.44 6.47 22.51
C GLY A 46 10.19 5.82 21.91
N LEU A 47 9.05 5.92 22.62
CA LEU A 47 7.77 5.41 22.14
C LEU A 47 7.30 6.10 20.86
N LEU A 48 7.41 7.44 20.79
CA LEU A 48 7.07 8.20 19.60
C LEU A 48 7.93 7.79 18.40
N THR A 49 9.23 7.59 18.61
CA THR A 49 10.16 7.15 17.56
C THR A 49 9.79 5.76 17.05
N ILE A 50 9.51 4.82 17.95
CA ILE A 50 9.07 3.46 17.59
C ILE A 50 7.74 3.52 16.82
N GLN A 51 6.79 4.33 17.28
CA GLN A 51 5.49 4.53 16.61
C GLN A 51 5.67 5.05 15.17
N LEU A 52 6.56 6.02 14.94
CA LEU A 52 6.84 6.56 13.62
C LEU A 52 7.49 5.52 12.70
N ILE A 53 8.48 4.76 13.19
CA ILE A 53 9.13 3.71 12.41
C ILE A 53 8.11 2.65 11.97
N VAL A 54 7.29 2.16 12.92
CA VAL A 54 6.26 1.15 12.62
C VAL A 54 5.22 1.70 11.65
N GLY A 55 4.78 2.95 11.83
CA GLY A 55 3.86 3.62 10.92
C GLY A 55 4.38 3.65 9.48
N LEU A 56 5.64 4.10 9.30
CA LEU A 56 6.28 4.16 7.98
C LEU A 56 6.40 2.79 7.31
N VAL A 57 6.69 1.73 8.07
CA VAL A 57 6.74 0.36 7.53
C VAL A 57 5.37 -0.09 7.03
N ILE A 58 4.31 0.20 7.79
CA ILE A 58 2.93 -0.15 7.41
C ILE A 58 2.50 0.62 6.16
N ASP A 59 2.77 1.93 6.12
CA ASP A 59 2.42 2.77 4.97
C ASP A 59 3.14 2.32 3.70
N ALA A 60 4.44 2.05 3.77
CA ALA A 60 5.22 1.55 2.65
C ALA A 60 4.69 0.18 2.15
N ALA A 61 4.35 -0.72 3.07
CA ALA A 61 3.75 -2.01 2.72
C ALA A 61 2.38 -1.84 2.05
N MET A 62 1.53 -0.95 2.56
CA MET A 62 0.21 -0.67 2.00
C MET A 62 0.31 -0.12 0.58
N VAL A 63 1.17 0.88 0.35
CA VAL A 63 1.44 1.43 -0.97
C VAL A 63 1.95 0.33 -1.92
N GLY A 64 2.88 -0.51 -1.46
CA GLY A 64 3.40 -1.63 -2.23
C GLY A 64 2.33 -2.65 -2.64
N ILE A 65 1.43 -3.02 -1.72
CA ILE A 65 0.33 -3.95 -1.99
C ILE A 65 -0.67 -3.35 -2.98
N VAL A 66 -1.04 -2.08 -2.77
CA VAL A 66 -1.97 -1.36 -3.66
C VAL A 66 -1.36 -1.25 -5.06
N TYR A 67 -0.09 -0.87 -5.16
CA TYR A 67 0.64 -0.82 -6.43
C TYR A 67 0.71 -2.18 -7.12
N ALA A 68 1.07 -3.25 -6.40
CA ALA A 68 1.08 -4.61 -6.94
C ALA A 68 -0.29 -5.05 -7.45
N LYS A 69 -1.38 -4.61 -6.80
CA LYS A 69 -2.75 -4.88 -7.26
C LYS A 69 -3.13 -4.05 -8.50
N MET A 70 -2.64 -2.81 -8.63
CA MET A 70 -2.87 -1.94 -9.79
C MET A 70 -2.10 -2.40 -11.04
N VAL A 71 -0.85 -2.84 -10.87
CA VAL A 71 0.00 -3.31 -11.99
C VAL A 71 -0.45 -4.67 -12.51
N ARG A 72 -1.15 -5.48 -11.69
CA ARG A 72 -1.71 -6.75 -12.16
C ARG A 72 -2.62 -6.49 -13.36
N PRO A 73 -2.29 -7.04 -14.55
CA PRO A 73 -3.16 -6.89 -15.69
C PRO A 73 -4.53 -7.47 -15.35
N PRO A 74 -5.63 -6.79 -15.73
CA PRO A 74 -6.97 -7.28 -15.43
C PRO A 74 -7.12 -8.72 -15.92
N LYS A 75 -7.73 -9.59 -15.10
CA LYS A 75 -7.99 -11.01 -15.41
C LYS A 75 -8.79 -11.23 -16.71
N LYS A 76 -9.32 -10.18 -17.34
CA LYS A 76 -9.74 -10.23 -18.74
C LYS A 76 -8.49 -10.42 -19.59
N ILE A 77 -8.13 -11.70 -19.71
CA ILE A 77 -7.70 -12.40 -20.91
C ILE A 77 -7.51 -11.39 -22.02
N SER A 78 -6.26 -11.27 -22.50
CA SER A 78 -5.93 -10.73 -23.83
C SER A 78 -7.18 -10.76 -24.70
N ASN A 79 -7.57 -9.64 -25.34
CA ASN A 79 -8.74 -9.59 -26.23
C ASN A 79 -8.45 -10.40 -27.50
N MET A 80 -8.09 -11.66 -27.29
CA MET A 80 -7.62 -12.66 -28.18
C MET A 80 -8.85 -13.46 -28.53
N LYS A 81 -9.35 -13.17 -29.72
CA LYS A 81 -10.51 -13.85 -30.25
C LYS A 81 -10.04 -15.10 -30.95
N PHE A 82 -10.68 -16.22 -30.63
CA PHE A 82 -10.51 -17.46 -31.37
C PHE A 82 -11.57 -17.55 -32.47
N SER A 83 -11.26 -18.24 -33.57
CA SER A 83 -12.27 -18.57 -34.58
C SER A 83 -13.36 -19.45 -33.97
N LYS A 84 -14.62 -19.21 -34.36
CA LYS A 84 -15.77 -20.01 -33.89
C LYS A 84 -15.70 -21.48 -34.30
N HIS A 85 -15.03 -21.76 -35.41
CA HIS A 85 -14.86 -23.09 -35.95
C HIS A 85 -13.38 -23.36 -36.19
N ALA A 86 -13.00 -24.62 -35.99
CA ALA A 86 -11.73 -25.16 -36.43
C ALA A 86 -11.97 -26.11 -37.61
N VAL A 87 -11.01 -26.21 -38.52
CA VAL A 87 -11.16 -27.01 -39.75
C VAL A 87 -9.98 -27.97 -39.89
N VAL A 88 -10.25 -29.14 -40.48
CA VAL A 88 -9.23 -30.10 -40.89
C VAL A 88 -9.13 -30.03 -42.41
N CYS A 89 -7.95 -29.72 -42.94
CA CYS A 89 -7.71 -29.63 -44.38
C CYS A 89 -6.35 -30.21 -44.78
N ARG A 90 -6.20 -30.62 -46.04
CA ARG A 90 -4.87 -30.98 -46.58
C ARG A 90 -4.12 -29.72 -46.97
N ARG A 91 -2.92 -29.53 -46.41
CA ARG A 91 -1.97 -28.47 -46.79
C ARG A 91 -0.60 -29.11 -46.97
N ASP A 92 0.06 -28.83 -48.09
CA ASP A 92 1.37 -29.39 -48.45
C ASP A 92 1.42 -30.93 -48.35
N GLY A 93 0.34 -31.59 -48.81
CA GLY A 93 0.22 -33.04 -48.81
C GLY A 93 -0.15 -33.69 -47.47
N ARG A 94 -0.16 -32.93 -46.35
CA ARG A 94 -0.44 -33.44 -45.00
C ARG A 94 -1.80 -32.96 -44.49
N LEU A 95 -2.44 -33.75 -43.64
CA LEU A 95 -3.69 -33.38 -42.98
C LEU A 95 -3.37 -32.45 -41.79
N CYS A 96 -3.93 -31.25 -41.78
CA CYS A 96 -3.67 -30.22 -40.77
C CYS A 96 -4.95 -29.76 -40.09
N PHE A 97 -4.93 -29.64 -38.77
CA PHE A 97 -5.99 -28.99 -37.98
C PHE A 97 -5.66 -27.52 -37.79
N VAL A 98 -6.57 -26.62 -38.17
CA VAL A 98 -6.33 -25.17 -38.20
C VAL A 98 -7.47 -24.43 -37.51
N PHE A 99 -7.10 -23.47 -36.67
CA PHE A 99 -8.01 -22.46 -36.10
C PHE A 99 -7.27 -21.11 -36.07
N ARG A 100 -8.01 -20.00 -36.04
CA ARG A 100 -7.44 -18.65 -36.09
C ARG A 100 -7.48 -18.00 -34.72
N ILE A 101 -6.46 -17.20 -34.45
CA ILE A 101 -6.31 -16.39 -33.25
C ILE A 101 -6.12 -14.93 -33.72
N CYS A 102 -6.84 -13.99 -33.13
CA CYS A 102 -6.74 -12.56 -33.44
C CYS A 102 -6.54 -11.77 -32.15
N ASP A 103 -5.42 -11.06 -32.03
CA ASP A 103 -5.23 -10.07 -30.97
C ASP A 103 -5.91 -8.74 -31.38
N THR A 104 -7.02 -8.42 -30.71
CA THR A 104 -7.81 -7.21 -31.02
C THR A 104 -7.07 -5.92 -30.65
N LYS A 105 -6.07 -5.97 -29.75
CA LYS A 105 -5.40 -4.76 -29.26
C LYS A 105 -4.10 -4.39 -29.99
N HIS A 106 -3.61 -5.20 -30.93
CA HIS A 106 -2.32 -4.98 -31.62
C HIS A 106 -1.19 -4.59 -30.64
N GLN A 107 -1.23 -5.10 -29.40
CA GLN A 107 -0.18 -4.85 -28.43
C GLN A 107 0.89 -5.89 -28.72
N HIS A 108 1.69 -5.63 -29.75
CA HIS A 108 2.95 -6.32 -29.92
C HIS A 108 3.84 -5.91 -28.74
N ALA A 109 4.07 -6.86 -27.83
CA ALA A 109 5.15 -6.76 -26.87
C ALA A 109 6.49 -6.70 -27.61
#